data_AF-A0A6L9IFI8-F1
#
_entry.id   AF-A0A6L9IFI8-F1
#
_cell.length_a   1.000
_cell.length_b   1.000
_cell.length_c   1.000
_cell.angle_alpha   90.00
_cell.angle_beta   90.00
_cell.angle_gamma   90.00
#
_symmetry.space_group_name_H-M   'P 1'
#
loop_
_entity.id
_entity.type
_entity.pdbx_description
1 polymer ?
#
loop_
_entity_poly.entity_id
_entity_poly.type
_entity_poly.pdbx_seq_one_letter_code
_entity_poly.pdbx_strand_id
1 'polypeptide(L)'
;MPWAALIWLVVSGLLLMISTQVVTLRDRQRFPGDFELLAQPAEGDNTVQLEIVAGTFEYNVVPEVSTEAAAGTYSPDTDDPVAAALFANIPDVTEVTVTPQTITIVYDNDFEPDLMVRRSERPIFNAVLNDQANITGEVAGDAENTLVFTTTDETWRYGRYVPTLIPEGTQEVYASRDEAQNGSALAQFLIEDATSIQALTLNPDSLVVTYRDGAVESQVINRVQDALNEFHPRASLEPNLWLFSIVGSPDTILEIVPIDTDVPLFIFTLAFAIIELLLFIFLRHTSDKLVRPLVRVAGVFLLFWSIYGHEPLWDYVLGSIFPTSNQLVHPNATVIEFTAQHLELVFVSSLITISAGLTFGVIVTRENFREILPLVNNLVNSGQTIPTIAIVAFMAPIIGFGFWPAIIALVAYGLLPVLRNTIAGLEAVDDFIIDSARGMGMTPSQILFQIELPIASSVIMAGIRTSMVINVGTATLGAFVGSGGLGTPITSGLSMTIDAFILLGAIPAALLAILIDYVLGRIEFVLTPRGLQIQN
;
A
#
# COMPACT_ATOMS: atom_id res chain seq x y z
N MET A 1 0.76 -28.69 28.65
CA MET A 1 0.24 -27.39 28.19
C MET A 1 -1.03 -27.09 28.98
N PRO A 2 -1.19 -25.87 29.54
CA PRO A 2 -2.46 -25.46 30.13
C PRO A 2 -3.51 -25.42 29.01
N TRP A 3 -4.73 -25.90 29.30
CA TRP A 3 -5.86 -25.89 28.36
C TRP A 3 -6.11 -24.51 27.73
N ALA A 4 -5.83 -23.43 28.47
CA ALA A 4 -5.90 -22.06 27.97
C ALA A 4 -4.96 -21.79 26.77
N ALA A 5 -3.72 -22.31 26.78
CA ALA A 5 -2.77 -22.12 25.67
C ALA A 5 -3.19 -22.89 24.41
N LEU A 6 -3.84 -24.05 24.59
CA LEU A 6 -4.35 -24.87 23.49
C LEU A 6 -5.57 -24.20 22.83
N ILE A 7 -6.54 -23.75 23.64
CA ILE A 7 -7.72 -23.00 23.17
C ILE A 7 -7.26 -21.73 22.43
N TRP A 8 -6.22 -21.07 22.95
CA TRP A 8 -5.70 -19.84 22.36
C TRP A 8 -4.99 -20.08 21.02
N LEU A 9 -4.15 -21.12 20.90
CA LEU A 9 -3.55 -21.50 19.60
C LEU A 9 -4.60 -21.83 18.55
N VAL A 10 -5.71 -22.46 18.95
CA VAL A 10 -6.83 -22.79 18.07
C VAL A 10 -7.57 -21.52 17.63
N VAL A 11 -7.86 -20.60 18.55
CA VAL A 11 -8.51 -19.32 18.22
C VAL A 11 -7.63 -18.45 17.34
N SER A 12 -6.33 -18.30 17.65
CA SER A 12 -5.39 -17.56 16.80
C SER A 12 -5.17 -18.21 15.44
N GLY A 13 -5.16 -19.54 15.37
CA GLY A 13 -5.10 -20.27 14.10
C GLY A 13 -6.35 -20.06 13.25
N LEU A 14 -7.54 -20.13 13.85
CA LEU A 14 -8.81 -19.82 13.19
C LEU A 14 -8.88 -18.37 12.73
N LEU A 15 -8.37 -17.44 13.53
CA LEU A 15 -8.30 -16.03 13.18
C LEU A 15 -7.34 -15.73 12.04
N LEU A 16 -6.16 -16.34 12.06
CA LEU A 16 -5.23 -16.28 10.94
C LEU A 16 -5.87 -16.88 9.67
N MET A 17 -6.64 -17.96 9.80
CA MET A 17 -7.31 -18.60 8.68
C MET A 17 -8.45 -17.74 8.11
N ILE A 18 -9.28 -17.14 8.97
CA ILE A 18 -10.34 -16.20 8.57
C ILE A 18 -9.73 -14.89 8.03
N SER A 19 -8.65 -14.39 8.62
CA SER A 19 -7.98 -13.17 8.17
C SER A 19 -7.24 -13.36 6.85
N THR A 20 -6.62 -14.52 6.63
CA THR A 20 -6.05 -14.86 5.31
C THR A 20 -7.14 -14.94 4.26
N GLN A 21 -8.35 -15.41 4.60
CA GLN A 21 -9.50 -15.39 3.67
C GLN A 21 -9.90 -13.94 3.32
N VAL A 22 -9.88 -13.01 4.29
CA VAL A 22 -10.16 -11.58 4.08
C VAL A 22 -9.04 -10.85 3.33
N VAL A 23 -7.77 -11.15 3.62
CA VAL A 23 -6.62 -10.65 2.85
C VAL A 23 -6.65 -11.21 1.43
N THR A 24 -6.98 -12.49 1.25
CA THR A 24 -7.18 -13.07 -0.09
C THR A 24 -8.43 -12.58 -0.80
N LEU A 25 -9.40 -11.95 -0.13
CA LEU A 25 -10.53 -11.32 -0.82
C LEU A 25 -10.13 -10.02 -1.53
N ARG A 26 -9.03 -9.37 -1.11
CA ARG A 26 -8.39 -8.28 -1.87
C ARG A 26 -7.22 -8.77 -2.74
N ASP A 27 -6.49 -9.79 -2.27
CA ASP A 27 -5.35 -10.38 -3.00
C ASP A 27 -5.75 -11.48 -4.01
N ARG A 28 -7.05 -11.76 -4.17
CA ARG A 28 -7.65 -12.48 -5.32
C ARG A 28 -8.70 -11.65 -6.06
N GLN A 29 -8.65 -10.33 -5.89
CA GLN A 29 -9.06 -9.38 -6.93
C GLN A 29 -7.90 -8.45 -7.29
N ARG A 30 -6.67 -8.97 -7.26
CA ARG A 30 -5.69 -8.55 -8.27
C ARG A 30 -6.24 -9.05 -9.60
N PHE A 31 -6.46 -8.15 -10.56
CA PHE A 31 -6.74 -8.53 -11.95
C PHE A 31 -5.69 -9.57 -12.39
N PRO A 32 -6.09 -10.79 -12.77
CA PRO A 32 -5.15 -11.79 -13.26
C PRO A 32 -4.81 -11.47 -14.72
N GLY A 33 -3.70 -10.76 -14.96
CA GLY A 33 -3.24 -10.39 -16.31
C GLY A 33 -4.17 -9.36 -16.96
N ASP A 34 -3.62 -8.31 -17.56
CA ASP A 34 -4.46 -7.36 -18.30
C ASP A 34 -5.10 -8.02 -19.55
N PHE A 35 -4.61 -9.21 -19.94
CA PHE A 35 -5.24 -10.15 -20.85
C PHE A 35 -5.22 -11.59 -20.29
N GLU A 36 -6.36 -12.28 -20.40
CA GLU A 36 -6.47 -13.73 -20.27
C GLU A 36 -6.51 -14.36 -21.66
N LEU A 37 -5.51 -15.20 -21.95
CA LEU A 37 -5.35 -15.85 -23.25
C LEU A 37 -5.63 -17.36 -23.14
N LEU A 38 -6.47 -17.88 -24.02
CA LEU A 38 -6.56 -19.32 -24.28
C LEU A 38 -5.64 -19.68 -25.44
N ALA A 39 -4.61 -20.48 -25.15
CA ALA A 39 -3.73 -21.02 -26.17
C ALA A 39 -4.31 -22.29 -26.78
N GLN A 40 -4.45 -22.30 -28.09
CA GLN A 40 -4.83 -23.46 -28.88
C GLN A 40 -3.78 -23.72 -29.97
N PRO A 41 -3.44 -24.98 -30.28
CA PRO A 41 -2.56 -25.28 -31.41
C PRO A 41 -3.23 -24.84 -32.72
N ALA A 42 -2.49 -24.13 -33.56
CA ALA A 42 -2.95 -23.66 -34.87
C ALA A 42 -2.50 -24.59 -36.00
N GLU A 43 -3.02 -24.41 -37.22
CA GLU A 43 -2.56 -25.16 -38.40
C GLU A 43 -1.12 -24.75 -38.78
N GLY A 44 -0.13 -25.55 -38.38
CA GLY A 44 1.28 -25.38 -38.75
C GLY A 44 2.24 -25.83 -37.65
N ASP A 45 3.43 -26.31 -38.03
CA ASP A 45 4.48 -26.61 -37.05
C ASP A 45 4.90 -25.32 -36.33
N ASN A 46 5.04 -25.40 -34.99
CA ASN A 46 5.42 -24.29 -34.11
C ASN A 46 4.53 -23.04 -34.22
N THR A 47 3.22 -23.23 -34.41
CA THR A 47 2.24 -22.15 -34.47
C THR A 47 1.20 -22.30 -33.37
N VAL A 48 0.95 -21.21 -32.64
CA VAL A 48 -0.05 -21.14 -31.56
C VAL A 48 -1.06 -20.04 -31.86
N GLN A 49 -2.34 -20.32 -31.65
CA GLN A 49 -3.42 -19.33 -31.65
C GLN A 49 -3.75 -18.97 -30.21
N LEU A 50 -3.74 -17.67 -29.91
CA LEU A 50 -4.05 -17.11 -28.62
C LEU A 50 -5.39 -16.38 -28.74
N GLU A 51 -6.42 -16.91 -28.11
CA GLU A 51 -7.75 -16.28 -28.06
C GLU A 51 -7.86 -15.43 -26.80
N ILE A 52 -8.36 -14.21 -26.94
CA ILE A 52 -8.59 -13.34 -25.78
C ILE A 52 -9.93 -13.72 -25.16
N VAL A 53 -9.90 -14.11 -23.88
CA VAL A 53 -11.09 -14.49 -23.12
C VAL A 53 -11.58 -13.35 -22.24
N ALA A 54 -10.66 -12.54 -21.73
CA ALA A 54 -10.92 -11.38 -20.89
C ALA A 54 -9.74 -10.40 -20.94
N GLY A 55 -9.98 -9.13 -20.60
CA GLY A 55 -8.92 -8.14 -20.43
C GLY A 55 -9.41 -6.78 -19.91
N THR A 56 -8.49 -5.97 -19.40
CA THR A 56 -8.74 -4.62 -18.85
C THR A 56 -7.97 -3.56 -19.64
N PHE A 57 -8.66 -2.52 -20.08
CA PHE A 57 -8.07 -1.31 -20.66
C PHE A 57 -8.62 -0.07 -19.97
N GLU A 58 -7.82 1.02 -19.90
CA GLU A 58 -8.22 2.30 -19.30
C GLU A 58 -8.38 3.44 -20.34
N TYR A 59 -9.39 4.27 -20.02
CA TYR A 59 -9.74 5.66 -20.39
C TYR A 59 -9.27 6.30 -21.72
N ASN A 60 -10.18 7.06 -22.34
CA ASN A 60 -10.10 7.74 -23.65
C ASN A 60 -10.28 6.88 -24.91
N VAL A 61 -10.80 5.66 -24.80
CA VAL A 61 -11.40 4.97 -25.95
C VAL A 61 -12.91 5.00 -25.78
N VAL A 62 -13.57 5.82 -26.62
CA VAL A 62 -15.03 5.83 -26.75
C VAL A 62 -15.46 4.42 -27.18
N PRO A 63 -16.28 3.70 -26.40
CA PRO A 63 -16.76 2.39 -26.82
C PRO A 63 -17.59 2.55 -28.10
N GLU A 64 -17.34 1.70 -29.09
CA GLU A 64 -18.11 1.71 -30.35
C GLU A 64 -19.58 1.31 -30.12
N VAL A 65 -19.89 0.70 -28.96
CA VAL A 65 -21.25 0.40 -28.50
C VAL A 65 -21.58 1.18 -27.22
N SER A 66 -22.09 2.39 -27.39
CA SER A 66 -22.81 3.11 -26.35
C SER A 66 -24.31 3.01 -26.61
N THR A 67 -25.11 2.83 -25.58
CA THR A 67 -26.57 2.97 -25.67
C THR A 67 -26.97 4.28 -25.01
N GLU A 68 -27.92 5.00 -25.61
CA GLU A 68 -28.50 6.17 -24.96
C GLU A 68 -29.30 5.72 -23.74
N ALA A 69 -29.13 6.41 -22.62
CA ALA A 69 -29.94 6.19 -21.44
C ALA A 69 -31.41 6.45 -21.78
N ALA A 70 -32.28 5.52 -21.40
CA ALA A 70 -33.69 5.67 -21.68
C ALA A 70 -34.23 6.88 -20.91
N ALA A 71 -34.89 7.80 -21.61
CA ALA A 71 -35.55 8.92 -20.95
C ALA A 71 -36.79 8.42 -20.19
N GLY A 72 -36.89 8.76 -18.91
CA GLY A 72 -37.95 8.26 -18.05
C GLY A 72 -37.75 8.64 -16.59
N THR A 73 -38.81 8.46 -15.81
CA THR A 73 -38.78 8.56 -14.35
C THR A 73 -38.83 7.16 -13.77
N TYR A 74 -37.88 6.87 -12.88
CA TYR A 74 -37.60 5.54 -12.37
C TYR A 74 -37.75 5.52 -10.85
N SER A 75 -38.17 4.37 -10.34
CA SER A 75 -38.24 4.05 -8.91
C SER A 75 -37.17 2.99 -8.57
N PRO A 76 -36.84 2.75 -7.29
CA PRO A 76 -35.75 1.85 -6.89
C PRO A 76 -35.78 0.42 -7.49
N ASP A 77 -36.97 -0.07 -7.87
CA ASP A 77 -37.16 -1.39 -8.50
C ASP A 77 -36.92 -1.40 -10.03
N THR A 78 -36.26 -0.38 -10.58
CA THR A 78 -36.04 -0.22 -12.03
C THR A 78 -34.99 -1.18 -12.59
N ASP A 79 -35.20 -1.63 -13.83
CA ASP A 79 -34.21 -2.36 -14.63
C ASP A 79 -33.35 -1.42 -15.51
N ASP A 80 -33.59 -0.10 -15.48
CA ASP A 80 -32.78 0.87 -16.21
C ASP A 80 -31.36 0.92 -15.60
N PRO A 81 -30.31 0.71 -16.41
CA PRO A 81 -28.96 0.52 -15.88
C PRO A 81 -28.38 1.78 -15.23
N VAL A 82 -28.76 2.97 -15.70
CA VAL A 82 -28.29 4.24 -15.12
C VAL A 82 -29.03 4.48 -13.81
N ALA A 83 -30.36 4.42 -13.81
CA ALA A 83 -31.16 4.67 -12.62
C ALA A 83 -30.95 3.61 -11.53
N ALA A 84 -30.88 2.32 -11.88
CA ALA A 84 -30.61 1.24 -10.93
C ALA A 84 -29.24 1.42 -10.24
N ALA A 85 -28.21 1.81 -11.00
CA ALA A 85 -26.90 2.12 -10.43
C ALA A 85 -26.95 3.30 -9.45
N LEU A 86 -27.73 4.34 -9.76
CA LEU A 86 -27.90 5.49 -8.88
C LEU A 86 -28.64 5.12 -7.58
N PHE A 87 -29.72 4.34 -7.65
CA PHE A 87 -30.44 3.87 -6.47
C PHE A 87 -29.59 2.97 -5.57
N ALA A 88 -28.74 2.12 -6.16
CA ALA A 88 -27.86 1.24 -5.40
C ALA A 88 -26.75 1.98 -4.66
N ASN A 89 -26.30 3.13 -5.18
CA ASN A 89 -25.10 3.83 -4.71
C ASN A 89 -25.39 5.17 -4.01
N ILE A 90 -26.59 5.71 -4.11
CA ILE A 90 -27.04 6.90 -3.39
C ILE A 90 -28.17 6.49 -2.44
N PRO A 91 -27.86 6.21 -1.16
CA PRO A 91 -28.89 5.97 -0.16
C PRO A 91 -29.86 7.15 -0.08
N ASP A 92 -31.13 6.88 0.22
CA ASP A 92 -32.21 7.87 0.39
C ASP A 92 -32.80 8.47 -0.90
N VAL A 93 -32.30 8.08 -2.09
CA VAL A 93 -32.95 8.46 -3.36
C VAL A 93 -34.25 7.68 -3.52
N THR A 94 -35.34 8.41 -3.72
CA THR A 94 -36.67 7.85 -3.93
C THR A 94 -37.08 7.84 -5.39
N GLU A 95 -36.52 8.76 -6.18
CA GLU A 95 -36.86 8.89 -7.60
C GLU A 95 -35.66 9.42 -8.40
N VAL A 96 -35.44 8.83 -9.59
CA VAL A 96 -34.46 9.30 -10.57
C VAL A 96 -35.18 9.56 -11.88
N THR A 97 -35.08 10.77 -12.41
CA THR A 97 -35.60 11.12 -13.73
C THR A 97 -34.44 11.39 -14.68
N VAL A 98 -34.37 10.62 -15.77
CA VAL A 98 -33.38 10.79 -16.84
C VAL A 98 -34.06 11.45 -18.04
N THR A 99 -33.47 12.53 -18.54
CA THR A 99 -33.85 13.22 -19.77
C THR A 99 -32.57 13.47 -20.59
N PRO A 100 -32.64 13.78 -21.90
CA PRO A 100 -31.45 13.83 -22.76
C PRO A 100 -30.24 14.57 -22.18
N GLN A 101 -30.45 15.73 -21.57
CA GLN A 101 -29.34 16.53 -21.01
C GLN A 101 -29.41 16.69 -19.49
N THR A 102 -30.33 16.00 -18.82
CA THR A 102 -30.55 16.21 -17.39
C THR A 102 -30.90 14.93 -16.65
N ILE A 103 -30.20 14.66 -15.56
CA ILE A 103 -30.57 13.66 -14.55
C ILE A 103 -31.05 14.41 -13.31
N THR A 104 -32.29 14.17 -12.90
CA THR A 104 -32.90 14.74 -11.70
C THR A 104 -33.05 13.66 -10.65
N ILE A 105 -32.62 13.95 -9.42
CA ILE A 105 -32.66 13.03 -8.29
C ILE A 105 -33.52 13.63 -7.20
N VAL A 106 -34.53 12.89 -6.73
CA VAL A 106 -35.34 13.25 -5.56
C VAL A 106 -34.97 12.31 -4.42
N TYR A 107 -34.69 12.88 -3.26
CA TYR A 107 -34.30 12.13 -2.07
C TYR A 107 -35.20 12.45 -0.87
N ASP A 108 -35.35 11.50 0.05
CA ASP A 108 -36.22 11.62 1.23
C ASP A 108 -35.36 11.75 2.49
N ASN A 109 -34.72 12.91 2.68
CA ASN A 109 -33.93 13.19 3.88
C ASN A 109 -33.63 14.69 4.11
N ASP A 110 -33.50 15.11 5.37
CA ASP A 110 -33.18 16.49 5.79
C ASP A 110 -31.66 16.83 5.72
N PHE A 111 -30.96 16.41 4.66
CA PHE A 111 -29.54 16.75 4.48
C PHE A 111 -29.35 18.17 3.91
N GLU A 112 -28.21 18.81 4.20
CA GLU A 112 -27.86 20.07 3.51
C GLU A 112 -27.75 19.84 2.00
N PRO A 113 -28.49 20.59 1.15
CA PRO A 113 -28.58 20.31 -0.28
C PRO A 113 -27.24 20.26 -1.03
N ASP A 114 -26.29 21.14 -0.66
CA ASP A 114 -24.94 21.17 -1.25
C ASP A 114 -24.10 19.92 -0.91
N LEU A 115 -24.37 19.25 0.21
CA LEU A 115 -23.73 18.00 0.55
C LEU A 115 -24.30 16.85 -0.29
N MET A 116 -25.60 16.89 -0.61
CA MET A 116 -26.23 15.86 -1.42
C MET A 116 -25.81 15.93 -2.89
N VAL A 117 -25.62 17.15 -3.45
CA VAL A 117 -25.00 17.33 -4.77
C VAL A 117 -23.65 16.61 -4.83
N ARG A 118 -22.75 16.95 -3.90
CA ARG A 118 -21.39 16.38 -3.84
C ARG A 118 -21.37 14.87 -3.61
N ARG A 119 -22.32 14.33 -2.85
CA ARG A 119 -22.47 12.87 -2.66
C ARG A 119 -22.96 12.16 -3.91
N SER A 120 -23.78 12.82 -4.72
CA SER A 120 -24.41 12.24 -5.90
C SER A 120 -23.55 12.35 -7.17
N GLU A 121 -22.58 13.28 -7.21
CA GLU A 121 -21.64 13.46 -8.34
C GLU A 121 -20.91 12.16 -8.72
N ARG A 122 -20.31 11.50 -7.73
CA ARG A 122 -19.49 10.30 -7.98
C ARG A 122 -20.33 9.12 -8.49
N PRO A 123 -21.48 8.76 -7.89
CA PRO A 123 -22.38 7.76 -8.44
C PRO A 123 -22.86 8.07 -9.86
N ILE A 124 -23.09 9.35 -10.20
CA ILE A 124 -23.50 9.76 -11.55
C ILE A 124 -22.38 9.54 -12.56
N PHE A 125 -21.17 9.96 -12.25
CA PHE A 125 -20.02 9.74 -13.12
C PHE A 125 -19.73 8.26 -13.36
N ASN A 126 -20.10 7.39 -12.42
CA ASN A 126 -19.94 5.96 -12.56
C ASN A 126 -21.06 5.29 -13.36
N ALA A 127 -22.26 5.87 -13.37
CA ALA A 127 -23.42 5.28 -14.04
C ALA A 127 -23.43 5.57 -15.56
N VAL A 128 -22.64 6.54 -16.03
CA VAL A 128 -22.72 7.08 -17.39
C VAL A 128 -21.34 7.16 -18.06
N LEU A 129 -21.32 7.12 -19.39
CA LEU A 129 -20.12 7.19 -20.25
C LEU A 129 -19.80 8.61 -20.75
N ASN A 130 -20.59 9.60 -20.35
CA ASN A 130 -20.40 10.99 -20.74
C ASN A 130 -19.12 11.57 -20.14
N ASP A 131 -18.54 12.58 -20.80
CA ASP A 131 -17.35 13.26 -20.29
C ASP A 131 -17.69 13.98 -18.98
N GLN A 132 -16.94 13.69 -17.91
CA GLN A 132 -17.14 14.30 -16.61
C GLN A 132 -16.96 15.81 -16.65
N ALA A 133 -16.08 16.32 -17.52
CA ALA A 133 -15.88 17.76 -17.70
C ALA A 133 -17.13 18.47 -18.25
N ASN A 134 -18.04 17.72 -18.87
CA ASN A 134 -19.27 18.21 -19.45
C ASN A 134 -20.45 18.15 -18.47
N ILE A 135 -20.30 17.53 -17.30
CA ILE A 135 -21.38 17.33 -16.33
C ILE A 135 -21.27 18.33 -15.18
N THR A 136 -22.40 18.96 -14.82
CA THR A 136 -22.50 19.86 -13.67
C THR A 136 -23.71 19.52 -12.81
N GLY A 137 -23.54 19.51 -11.48
CA GLY A 137 -24.61 19.25 -10.51
C GLY A 137 -25.00 20.49 -9.71
N GLU A 138 -26.29 20.73 -9.53
CA GLU A 138 -26.81 21.79 -8.69
C GLU A 138 -28.09 21.38 -7.96
N VAL A 139 -28.45 22.15 -6.93
CA VAL A 139 -29.72 22.01 -6.20
C VAL A 139 -30.81 22.70 -7.02
N ALA A 140 -31.96 22.06 -7.20
CA ALA A 140 -33.09 22.68 -7.87
C ALA A 140 -33.55 23.92 -7.09
N GLY A 141 -33.64 25.07 -7.76
CA GLY A 141 -33.97 26.35 -7.10
C GLY A 141 -35.38 26.44 -6.52
N ASP A 142 -36.24 25.47 -6.82
CA ASP A 142 -37.67 25.45 -6.55
C ASP A 142 -38.16 24.23 -5.75
N ALA A 143 -37.27 23.31 -5.33
CA ALA A 143 -37.63 22.13 -4.54
C ALA A 143 -36.55 21.73 -3.52
N GLU A 144 -36.91 21.64 -2.23
CA GLU A 144 -35.95 21.47 -1.11
C GLU A 144 -35.17 20.13 -1.13
N ASN A 145 -35.64 19.10 -1.84
CA ASN A 145 -34.99 17.78 -1.87
C ASN A 145 -34.76 17.26 -3.30
N THR A 146 -34.44 18.16 -4.23
CA THR A 146 -34.24 17.81 -5.64
C THR A 146 -32.88 18.28 -6.13
N LEU A 147 -32.12 17.37 -6.73
CA LEU A 147 -30.86 17.65 -7.40
C LEU A 147 -31.01 17.54 -8.90
N VAL A 148 -30.26 18.36 -9.62
CA VAL A 148 -30.26 18.41 -11.07
C VAL A 148 -28.83 18.35 -11.57
N PHE A 149 -28.54 17.33 -12.37
CA PHE A 149 -27.28 17.15 -13.06
C PHE A 149 -27.48 17.39 -14.53
N THR A 150 -26.70 18.28 -15.12
CA THR A 150 -26.78 18.64 -16.53
C THR A 150 -25.51 18.24 -17.26
N THR A 151 -25.63 17.83 -18.52
CA THR A 151 -24.48 17.56 -19.40
C THR A 151 -24.52 18.47 -20.63
N THR A 152 -23.36 18.87 -21.16
CA THR A 152 -23.28 19.56 -22.46
C THR A 152 -23.41 18.62 -23.66
N ASP A 153 -23.38 17.30 -23.43
CA ASP A 153 -23.61 16.30 -24.46
C ASP A 153 -25.11 16.26 -24.85
N GLU A 154 -25.43 15.70 -26.02
CA GLU A 154 -26.82 15.64 -26.51
C GLU A 154 -27.69 14.66 -25.72
N THR A 155 -27.11 13.52 -25.31
CA THR A 155 -27.78 12.46 -24.55
C THR A 155 -26.85 11.87 -23.48
N TRP A 156 -27.44 11.38 -22.39
CA TRP A 156 -26.74 10.49 -21.46
C TRP A 156 -26.51 9.13 -22.11
N ARG A 157 -25.32 8.54 -21.92
CA ARG A 157 -24.92 7.28 -22.56
C ARG A 157 -24.42 6.29 -21.51
N TYR A 158 -24.64 5.01 -21.74
CA TYR A 158 -24.12 3.90 -20.93
C TYR A 158 -23.66 2.75 -21.85
N GLY A 159 -22.84 1.80 -21.37
CA GLY A 159 -22.34 0.74 -22.25
C GLY A 159 -21.48 -0.33 -21.55
N ARG A 160 -21.07 -1.34 -22.33
CA ARG A 160 -20.23 -2.47 -21.89
C ARG A 160 -18.95 -2.51 -22.72
N TYR A 161 -17.82 -2.77 -22.07
CA TYR A 161 -16.52 -2.95 -22.74
C TYR A 161 -16.33 -4.41 -23.20
N VAL A 162 -15.94 -4.61 -24.46
CA VAL A 162 -15.48 -5.90 -25.02
C VAL A 162 -14.14 -5.63 -25.70
N PRO A 163 -13.02 -6.25 -25.27
CA PRO A 163 -11.70 -5.96 -25.84
C PRO A 163 -11.55 -6.57 -27.25
N THR A 164 -10.99 -5.80 -28.18
CA THR A 164 -10.57 -6.26 -29.53
C THR A 164 -9.16 -5.74 -29.84
N LEU A 165 -8.23 -6.59 -30.32
CA LEU A 165 -6.84 -6.26 -30.68
C LEU A 165 -6.74 -5.29 -31.85
N ILE A 166 -7.60 -5.47 -32.85
CA ILE A 166 -7.73 -4.65 -34.05
C ILE A 166 -9.22 -4.50 -34.39
N PRO A 167 -9.64 -3.48 -35.15
CA PRO A 167 -11.07 -3.24 -35.45
C PRO A 167 -11.77 -4.45 -36.08
N GLU A 168 -13.07 -4.63 -35.80
CA GLU A 168 -13.86 -5.71 -36.41
C GLU A 168 -13.76 -5.70 -37.95
N GLY A 169 -13.62 -6.89 -38.54
CA GLY A 169 -13.47 -7.05 -39.99
C GLY A 169 -12.09 -6.70 -40.55
N THR A 170 -11.12 -6.36 -39.70
CA THR A 170 -9.71 -6.19 -40.11
C THR A 170 -8.88 -7.43 -39.78
N GLN A 171 -7.84 -7.66 -40.58
CA GLN A 171 -6.86 -8.73 -40.35
C GLN A 171 -5.49 -8.22 -40.80
N GLU A 172 -4.49 -8.31 -39.93
CA GLU A 172 -3.10 -7.97 -40.27
C GLU A 172 -2.26 -9.25 -40.27
N VAL A 173 -1.67 -9.57 -41.43
CA VAL A 173 -0.84 -10.78 -41.60
C VAL A 173 0.60 -10.34 -41.86
N TYR A 174 1.51 -10.77 -40.99
CA TYR A 174 2.95 -10.54 -41.12
C TYR A 174 3.66 -11.89 -41.27
N ALA A 175 4.10 -12.21 -42.49
CA ALA A 175 4.72 -13.50 -42.81
C ALA A 175 6.17 -13.60 -42.34
N SER A 176 6.77 -12.48 -41.91
CA SER A 176 8.11 -12.44 -41.36
C SER A 176 8.27 -11.35 -40.29
N ARG A 177 9.32 -11.50 -39.47
CA ARG A 177 9.73 -10.53 -38.47
C ARG A 177 10.04 -9.15 -39.08
N ASP A 178 10.64 -9.12 -40.27
CA ASP A 178 10.96 -7.87 -40.98
C ASP A 178 9.67 -7.16 -41.45
N GLU A 179 8.64 -7.91 -41.84
CA GLU A 179 7.32 -7.35 -42.16
C GLU A 179 6.64 -6.80 -40.91
N ALA A 180 6.66 -7.53 -39.79
CA ALA A 180 6.08 -7.06 -38.52
C ALA A 180 6.79 -5.82 -37.95
N GLN A 181 8.12 -5.71 -38.12
CA GLN A 181 8.91 -4.54 -37.76
C GLN A 181 8.53 -3.27 -38.54
N ASN A 182 7.89 -3.42 -39.70
CA ASN A 182 7.39 -2.31 -40.50
C ASN A 182 5.84 -2.24 -40.46
N GLY A 183 5.20 -3.01 -39.57
CA GLY A 183 3.76 -3.15 -39.44
C GLY A 183 3.11 -2.12 -38.51
N SER A 184 1.95 -2.46 -37.95
CA SER A 184 1.27 -1.68 -36.92
C SER A 184 2.11 -1.53 -35.65
N ALA A 185 1.84 -0.50 -34.84
CA ALA A 185 2.58 -0.26 -33.60
C ALA A 185 2.53 -1.48 -32.66
N LEU A 186 1.40 -2.17 -32.60
CA LEU A 186 1.23 -3.40 -31.83
C LEU A 186 2.11 -4.53 -32.38
N ALA A 187 2.14 -4.73 -33.70
CA ALA A 187 2.99 -5.75 -34.33
C ALA A 187 4.49 -5.47 -34.11
N GLN A 188 4.91 -4.20 -34.21
CA GLN A 188 6.28 -3.78 -33.95
C GLN A 188 6.67 -4.06 -32.49
N PHE A 189 5.80 -3.73 -31.54
CA PHE A 189 6.06 -3.93 -30.12
C PHE A 189 6.12 -5.43 -29.75
N LEU A 190 5.13 -6.21 -30.20
CA LEU A 190 5.09 -7.66 -29.96
C LEU A 190 6.34 -8.35 -30.50
N ILE A 191 6.81 -7.96 -31.69
CA ILE A 191 8.00 -8.57 -32.27
C ILE A 191 9.27 -8.15 -31.49
N GLU A 192 9.35 -6.91 -31.02
CA GLU A 192 10.49 -6.40 -30.24
C GLU A 192 10.66 -7.16 -28.91
N ASP A 193 9.58 -7.33 -28.15
CA ASP A 193 9.60 -7.93 -26.81
C ASP A 193 9.57 -9.46 -26.80
N ALA A 194 8.85 -10.06 -27.74
CA ALA A 194 8.80 -11.51 -27.93
C ALA A 194 9.74 -11.95 -29.06
N THR A 195 11.04 -12.01 -28.75
CA THR A 195 12.12 -12.34 -29.70
C THR A 195 12.02 -13.72 -30.38
N SER A 196 11.19 -14.62 -29.84
CA SER A 196 10.91 -15.95 -30.38
C SER A 196 9.95 -15.95 -31.57
N ILE A 197 9.20 -14.87 -31.78
CA ILE A 197 8.22 -14.77 -32.87
C ILE A 197 8.93 -14.58 -34.22
N GLN A 198 8.50 -15.36 -35.21
CA GLN A 198 8.96 -15.30 -36.60
C GLN A 198 7.90 -14.72 -37.56
N ALA A 199 6.63 -15.00 -37.31
CA ALA A 199 5.49 -14.48 -38.06
C ALA A 199 4.30 -14.32 -37.09
N LEU A 200 3.40 -13.37 -37.37
CA LEU A 200 2.19 -13.18 -36.57
C LEU A 200 1.02 -12.73 -37.44
N THR A 201 -0.18 -13.13 -37.05
CA THR A 201 -1.44 -12.64 -37.61
C THR A 201 -2.30 -12.07 -36.50
N LEU A 202 -2.67 -10.81 -36.61
CA LEU A 202 -3.60 -10.14 -35.71
C LEU A 202 -5.02 -10.25 -36.29
N ASN A 203 -5.94 -10.75 -35.49
CA ASN A 203 -7.39 -10.71 -35.70
C ASN A 203 -8.04 -9.93 -34.55
N PRO A 204 -9.32 -9.51 -34.64
CA PRO A 204 -9.98 -8.76 -33.59
C PRO A 204 -9.93 -9.44 -32.22
N ASP A 205 -10.18 -10.75 -32.15
CA ASP A 205 -10.26 -11.48 -30.87
C ASP A 205 -9.17 -12.55 -30.71
N SER A 206 -8.25 -12.65 -31.67
CA SER A 206 -7.21 -13.68 -31.64
C SER A 206 -5.89 -13.23 -32.26
N LEU A 207 -4.81 -13.74 -31.70
CA LEU A 207 -3.45 -13.54 -32.16
C LEU A 207 -2.85 -14.89 -32.52
N VAL A 208 -2.49 -15.09 -33.79
CA VAL A 208 -1.80 -16.30 -34.24
C VAL A 208 -0.31 -15.99 -34.37
N VAL A 209 0.53 -16.79 -33.72
CA VAL A 209 1.97 -16.56 -33.65
C VAL A 209 2.71 -17.82 -34.09
N THR A 210 3.60 -17.68 -35.08
CA THR A 210 4.57 -18.71 -35.44
C THR A 210 5.91 -18.38 -34.79
N TYR A 211 6.46 -19.32 -34.03
CA TYR A 211 7.69 -19.13 -33.26
C TYR A 211 8.83 -20.02 -33.76
N ARG A 212 10.07 -19.60 -33.46
CA ARG A 212 11.30 -20.26 -33.93
C ARG A 212 11.42 -21.70 -33.43
N ASP A 213 11.93 -22.58 -34.29
CA ASP A 213 12.37 -23.94 -33.94
C ASP A 213 13.24 -23.97 -32.68
N GLY A 214 12.82 -24.80 -31.72
CA GLY A 214 13.50 -24.97 -30.43
C GLY A 214 13.07 -24.00 -29.32
N ALA A 215 12.15 -23.06 -29.59
CA ALA A 215 11.53 -22.25 -28.54
C ALA A 215 10.50 -23.07 -27.75
N VAL A 216 10.39 -22.80 -26.45
CA VAL A 216 9.41 -23.44 -25.56
C VAL A 216 8.09 -22.67 -25.64
N GLU A 217 7.03 -23.31 -26.12
CA GLU A 217 5.70 -22.72 -26.34
C GLU A 217 5.20 -21.88 -25.15
N SER A 218 5.28 -22.40 -23.92
CA SER A 218 4.86 -21.67 -22.71
C SER A 218 5.65 -20.39 -22.45
N GLN A 219 6.92 -20.32 -22.87
CA GLN A 219 7.72 -19.10 -22.75
C GLN A 219 7.33 -18.07 -23.81
N VAL A 220 6.93 -18.52 -25.00
CA VAL A 220 6.40 -17.66 -26.07
C VAL A 220 5.08 -17.05 -25.61
N ILE A 221 4.16 -17.86 -25.06
CA ILE A 221 2.86 -17.41 -24.54
C ILE A 221 3.05 -16.35 -23.45
N ASN A 222 3.87 -16.63 -22.43
CA ASN A 222 4.12 -15.68 -21.34
C ASN A 222 4.72 -14.36 -21.85
N ARG A 223 5.68 -14.43 -22.79
CA ARG A 223 6.31 -13.23 -23.38
C ARG A 223 5.33 -12.40 -24.20
N VAL A 224 4.44 -13.05 -24.94
CA VAL A 224 3.38 -12.36 -25.70
C VAL A 224 2.38 -11.71 -24.74
N GLN A 225 2.00 -12.40 -23.66
CA GLN A 225 1.14 -11.85 -22.64
C GLN A 225 1.78 -10.64 -21.94
N ASP A 226 3.05 -10.72 -21.55
CA ASP A 226 3.81 -9.62 -20.97
C ASP A 226 3.88 -8.42 -21.93
N ALA A 227 4.16 -8.66 -23.22
CA ALA A 227 4.23 -7.61 -24.24
C ALA A 227 2.87 -6.96 -24.50
N LEU A 228 1.75 -7.70 -24.48
CA LEU A 228 0.40 -7.14 -24.57
C LEU A 228 0.08 -6.25 -23.36
N ASN A 229 0.46 -6.71 -22.16
CA ASN A 229 0.31 -5.93 -20.93
C ASN A 229 1.18 -4.66 -20.91
N GLU A 230 2.34 -4.67 -21.60
CA GLU A 230 3.27 -3.53 -21.64
C GLU A 230 2.95 -2.53 -22.79
N PHE A 231 2.55 -3.03 -23.97
CA PHE A 231 2.13 -2.20 -25.10
C PHE A 231 0.91 -1.33 -24.78
N HIS A 232 0.05 -1.87 -23.92
CA HIS A 232 -1.04 -1.14 -23.31
C HIS A 232 -0.62 -0.75 -21.90
N PRO A 233 0.23 0.28 -21.74
CA PRO A 233 0.62 0.71 -20.42
C PRO A 233 -0.65 0.99 -19.64
N ARG A 234 -0.69 0.53 -18.38
CA ARG A 234 -1.49 1.18 -17.34
C ARG A 234 -1.37 2.68 -17.59
N ALA A 235 -2.48 3.32 -17.95
CA ALA A 235 -2.56 4.77 -17.90
C ALA A 235 -2.47 5.14 -16.42
N SER A 236 -1.25 5.13 -15.88
CA SER A 236 -1.04 5.58 -14.52
C SER A 236 -1.50 7.04 -14.48
N LEU A 237 -2.46 7.28 -13.60
CA LEU A 237 -2.82 8.57 -13.01
C LEU A 237 -3.93 9.38 -13.70
N GLU A 238 -5.15 8.82 -13.76
CA GLU A 238 -6.36 9.54 -13.38
C GLU A 238 -7.30 8.61 -12.58
N PRO A 239 -7.63 8.87 -11.30
CA PRO A 239 -8.22 7.83 -10.46
C PRO A 239 -9.73 8.04 -10.38
N ASN A 240 -10.41 7.76 -11.50
CA ASN A 240 -11.86 7.65 -11.58
C ASN A 240 -12.23 6.47 -12.48
N LEU A 241 -12.24 5.23 -11.97
CA LEU A 241 -13.12 4.22 -12.56
C LEU A 241 -13.50 3.11 -11.60
N TRP A 242 -14.81 2.93 -11.48
CA TRP A 242 -15.46 1.80 -10.81
C TRP A 242 -15.79 0.72 -11.83
N LEU A 243 -15.77 -0.54 -11.40
CA LEU A 243 -16.22 -1.68 -12.19
C LEU A 243 -17.73 -1.86 -12.11
N PHE A 244 -18.34 -2.12 -13.26
CA PHE A 244 -19.73 -2.55 -13.40
C PHE A 244 -19.92 -4.03 -13.02
N SER A 245 -21.06 -4.33 -12.41
CA SER A 245 -21.54 -5.69 -12.16
C SER A 245 -22.03 -6.35 -13.45
N ILE A 246 -21.70 -7.64 -13.64
CA ILE A 246 -22.40 -8.52 -14.59
C ILE A 246 -23.28 -9.47 -13.78
N VAL A 247 -24.60 -9.31 -13.97
CA VAL A 247 -25.59 -10.32 -13.61
C VAL A 247 -25.57 -11.42 -14.68
N GLY A 248 -25.47 -12.69 -14.24
CA GLY A 248 -25.83 -13.88 -15.02
C GLY A 248 -24.73 -14.91 -15.22
N SER A 249 -24.69 -15.93 -14.35
CA SER A 249 -23.92 -17.19 -14.52
C SER A 249 -24.74 -18.22 -15.34
N PRO A 250 -24.11 -19.05 -16.18
CA PRO A 250 -23.78 -20.45 -15.82
C PRO A 250 -22.41 -20.86 -16.44
N ASP A 251 -21.39 -21.39 -15.77
CA ASP A 251 -21.39 -22.54 -14.88
C ASP A 251 -20.08 -22.59 -14.07
N THR A 252 -20.24 -22.87 -12.78
CA THR A 252 -19.28 -23.45 -11.81
C THR A 252 -17.98 -22.68 -11.50
N ILE A 253 -18.11 -21.67 -10.63
CA ILE A 253 -17.03 -21.25 -9.72
C ILE A 253 -17.35 -21.84 -8.35
N LEU A 254 -16.33 -22.33 -7.63
CA LEU A 254 -16.48 -22.77 -6.25
C LEU A 254 -16.94 -21.57 -5.40
N GLU A 255 -18.23 -21.53 -5.11
CA GLU A 255 -18.89 -20.49 -4.35
C GLU A 255 -18.46 -20.56 -2.89
N ILE A 256 -17.58 -19.64 -2.48
CA ILE A 256 -17.44 -19.29 -1.06
C ILE A 256 -18.37 -18.09 -0.88
N VAL A 257 -19.59 -18.35 -0.41
CA VAL A 257 -20.53 -17.30 0.01
C VAL A 257 -19.92 -16.63 1.25
N PRO A 258 -19.42 -15.38 1.19
CA PRO A 258 -19.21 -14.64 2.42
C PRO A 258 -20.57 -14.51 3.09
N ILE A 259 -20.67 -14.88 4.36
CA ILE A 259 -21.90 -14.72 5.11
C ILE A 259 -22.18 -13.21 5.12
N ASP A 260 -23.15 -12.77 4.33
CA ASP A 260 -23.68 -11.43 4.41
C ASP A 260 -24.45 -11.34 5.74
N THR A 261 -23.82 -10.69 6.72
CA THR A 261 -24.35 -10.60 8.07
C THR A 261 -25.10 -9.30 8.31
N ASP A 262 -25.27 -8.46 7.28
CA ASP A 262 -25.69 -7.04 7.39
C ASP A 262 -24.80 -6.21 8.32
N VAL A 263 -23.63 -6.75 8.70
CA VAL A 263 -22.66 -6.11 9.58
C VAL A 263 -21.43 -5.79 8.74
N PRO A 264 -21.09 -4.50 8.53
CA PRO A 264 -19.88 -4.10 7.82
C PRO A 264 -18.66 -4.85 8.36
N LEU A 265 -17.81 -5.38 7.48
CA LEU A 265 -16.61 -6.15 7.83
C LEU A 265 -15.68 -5.40 8.82
N PHE A 266 -15.73 -4.08 8.80
CA PHE A 266 -15.10 -3.21 9.79
C PHE A 266 -15.66 -3.40 11.22
N ILE A 267 -16.98 -3.49 11.41
CA ILE A 267 -17.59 -3.72 12.73
C ILE A 267 -17.18 -5.09 13.28
N PHE A 268 -17.08 -6.10 12.42
CA PHE A 268 -16.58 -7.42 12.82
C PHE A 268 -15.13 -7.34 13.30
N THR A 269 -14.28 -6.64 12.55
CA THR A 269 -12.87 -6.41 12.90
C THR A 269 -12.74 -5.59 14.20
N LEU A 270 -13.53 -4.53 14.35
CA LEU A 270 -13.56 -3.68 15.53
C LEU A 270 -14.04 -4.45 16.77
N ALA A 271 -15.09 -5.26 16.64
CA ALA A 271 -15.58 -6.14 17.70
C ALA A 271 -14.49 -7.14 18.11
N PHE A 272 -13.78 -7.71 17.14
CA PHE A 272 -12.67 -8.63 17.41
C PHE A 272 -11.52 -7.93 18.15
N ALA A 273 -11.08 -6.77 17.66
CA ALA A 273 -10.06 -5.95 18.31
C ALA A 273 -10.46 -5.53 19.74
N ILE A 274 -11.74 -5.22 19.98
CA ILE A 274 -12.28 -4.92 21.31
C ILE A 274 -12.24 -6.16 22.21
N ILE A 275 -12.70 -7.32 21.73
CA ILE A 275 -12.65 -8.58 22.49
C ILE A 275 -11.21 -8.91 22.86
N GLU A 276 -10.26 -8.71 21.95
CA GLU A 276 -8.84 -8.95 22.16
C GLU A 276 -8.21 -7.95 23.14
N LEU A 277 -8.55 -6.67 23.04
CA LEU A 277 -8.14 -5.64 24.00
C LEU A 277 -8.69 -5.97 25.40
N LEU A 278 -9.93 -6.42 25.50
CA LEU A 278 -10.53 -6.85 26.75
C LEU A 278 -9.84 -8.09 27.31
N LEU A 279 -9.52 -9.09 26.48
CA LEU A 279 -8.73 -10.26 26.89
C LEU A 279 -7.34 -9.85 27.39
N PHE A 280 -6.67 -8.91 26.71
CA PHE A 280 -5.42 -8.34 27.19
C PHE A 280 -5.58 -7.68 28.56
N ILE A 281 -6.59 -6.83 28.73
CA ILE A 281 -6.86 -6.12 30.00
C ILE A 281 -7.17 -7.09 31.14
N PHE A 282 -7.94 -8.15 30.87
CA PHE A 282 -8.29 -9.17 31.86
C PHE A 282 -7.11 -10.07 32.22
N LEU A 283 -6.32 -10.50 31.23
CA LEU A 283 -5.21 -11.43 31.43
C LEU A 283 -3.92 -10.74 31.91
N ARG A 284 -3.82 -9.40 31.87
CA ARG A 284 -2.61 -8.66 32.31
C ARG A 284 -2.27 -8.84 33.80
N HIS A 285 -3.24 -9.27 34.62
CA HIS A 285 -3.08 -9.50 36.07
C HIS A 285 -2.85 -10.97 36.44
N THR A 286 -2.86 -11.89 35.47
CA THR A 286 -2.61 -13.31 35.73
C THR A 286 -1.18 -13.48 36.24
N SER A 287 -1.01 -14.16 37.38
CA SER A 287 0.28 -14.37 38.07
C SER A 287 1.23 -15.33 37.34
N ASP A 288 0.84 -15.82 36.17
CA ASP A 288 1.60 -16.81 35.42
C ASP A 288 2.72 -16.14 34.61
N LYS A 289 3.96 -16.55 34.89
CA LYS A 289 5.20 -15.96 34.33
C LYS A 289 5.32 -16.16 32.82
N LEU A 290 4.65 -17.16 32.25
CA LEU A 290 4.65 -17.44 30.81
C LEU A 290 3.50 -16.73 30.07
N VAL A 291 2.33 -16.64 30.70
CA VAL A 291 1.14 -16.05 30.07
C VAL A 291 1.30 -14.54 29.87
N ARG A 292 1.92 -13.84 30.84
CA ARG A 292 2.08 -12.38 30.79
C ARG A 292 2.87 -11.85 29.57
N PRO A 293 4.05 -12.40 29.20
CA PRO A 293 4.76 -11.97 28.00
C PRO A 293 4.03 -12.39 26.71
N LEU A 294 3.43 -13.58 26.68
CA LEU A 294 2.64 -14.06 25.52
C LEU A 294 1.46 -13.14 25.22
N VAL A 295 0.68 -12.77 26.24
CA VAL A 295 -0.46 -11.84 26.11
C VAL A 295 -0.01 -10.46 25.61
N ARG A 296 1.18 -10.00 26.01
CA ARG A 296 1.72 -8.71 25.52
C ARG A 296 2.17 -8.79 24.06
N VAL A 297 2.88 -9.84 23.67
CA VAL A 297 3.30 -10.04 22.28
C VAL A 297 2.07 -10.18 21.38
N ALA A 298 1.09 -10.97 21.81
CA ALA A 298 -0.18 -11.10 21.12
C ALA A 298 -0.93 -9.76 21.02
N GLY A 299 -1.08 -9.03 22.13
CA GLY A 299 -1.76 -7.73 22.11
C GLY A 299 -1.08 -6.71 21.20
N VAL A 300 0.26 -6.70 21.15
CA VAL A 300 1.03 -5.86 20.22
C VAL A 300 0.82 -6.29 18.77
N PHE A 301 0.90 -7.59 18.49
CA PHE A 301 0.66 -8.14 17.15
C PHE A 301 -0.74 -7.82 16.65
N LEU A 302 -1.75 -7.98 17.51
CA LEU A 302 -3.15 -7.74 17.16
C LEU A 302 -3.44 -6.26 16.98
N LEU A 303 -2.91 -5.39 17.84
CA LEU A 303 -2.99 -3.95 17.65
C LEU A 303 -2.35 -3.52 16.32
N PHE A 304 -1.16 -4.04 16.02
CA PHE A 304 -0.50 -3.80 14.75
C PHE A 304 -1.36 -4.30 13.58
N TRP A 305 -1.82 -5.55 13.64
CA TRP A 305 -2.66 -6.13 12.59
C TRP A 305 -3.94 -5.32 12.36
N SER A 306 -4.63 -4.92 13.43
CA SER A 306 -5.85 -4.09 13.37
C SER A 306 -5.61 -2.75 12.68
N ILE A 307 -4.44 -2.12 12.90
CA ILE A 307 -4.12 -0.81 12.33
C ILE A 307 -3.63 -0.95 10.89
N TYR A 308 -2.71 -1.86 10.61
CA TYR A 308 -2.01 -1.90 9.32
C TYR A 308 -2.65 -2.90 8.33
N GLY A 309 -3.23 -4.00 8.82
CA GLY A 309 -3.76 -5.09 8.01
C GLY A 309 -5.23 -4.95 7.61
N HIS A 310 -5.97 -3.98 8.18
CA HIS A 310 -7.40 -3.81 7.92
C HIS A 310 -7.68 -2.47 7.24
N GLU A 311 -7.73 -2.49 5.92
CA GLU A 311 -8.06 -1.31 5.13
C GLU A 311 -9.47 -0.75 5.34
N PRO A 312 -10.52 -1.57 5.58
CA PRO A 312 -11.85 -1.05 5.92
C PRO A 312 -11.86 -0.17 7.19
N LEU A 313 -10.90 -0.34 8.10
CA LEU A 313 -10.75 0.56 9.26
C LEU A 313 -10.34 1.96 8.82
N TRP A 314 -9.41 2.08 7.87
CA TRP A 314 -8.99 3.37 7.35
C TRP A 314 -10.08 4.03 6.53
N ASP A 315 -10.78 3.27 5.70
CA ASP A 315 -11.91 3.77 4.93
C ASP A 315 -13.01 4.35 5.85
N TYR A 316 -13.39 3.62 6.90
CA TYR A 316 -14.38 4.10 7.88
C TYR A 316 -13.90 5.34 8.66
N VAL A 317 -12.68 5.29 9.21
CA VAL A 317 -12.14 6.37 10.05
C VAL A 317 -11.95 7.64 9.23
N LEU A 318 -11.35 7.53 8.05
CA LEU A 318 -11.11 8.67 7.18
C LEU A 318 -12.41 9.15 6.54
N GLY A 319 -13.33 8.27 6.17
CA GLY A 319 -14.65 8.65 5.64
C GLY A 319 -15.51 9.38 6.66
N SER A 320 -15.35 9.07 7.96
CA SER A 320 -16.00 9.82 9.04
C SER A 320 -15.42 11.23 9.23
N ILE A 321 -14.13 11.42 8.97
CA ILE A 321 -13.43 12.71 9.11
C ILE A 321 -13.59 13.57 7.85
N PHE A 322 -13.54 12.94 6.67
CA PHE A 322 -13.58 13.55 5.35
C PHE A 322 -14.75 13.00 4.53
N PRO A 323 -16.01 13.24 4.93
CA PRO A 323 -17.19 12.67 4.28
C PRO A 323 -17.38 13.13 2.82
N THR A 324 -16.67 14.17 2.40
CA THR A 324 -16.69 14.72 1.04
C THR A 324 -15.51 14.26 0.19
N SER A 325 -14.55 13.51 0.75
CA SER A 325 -13.39 13.03 0.00
C SER A 325 -13.75 11.76 -0.76
N ASN A 326 -13.52 11.78 -2.07
CA ASN A 326 -13.71 10.62 -2.95
C ASN A 326 -12.54 9.63 -2.91
N GLN A 327 -11.42 9.99 -2.25
CA GLN A 327 -10.19 9.20 -2.19
C GLN A 327 -9.68 9.14 -0.75
N LEU A 328 -10.14 8.13 -0.02
CA LEU A 328 -9.80 7.90 1.39
C LEU A 328 -8.58 6.98 1.56
N VAL A 329 -8.44 6.01 0.66
CA VAL A 329 -7.33 5.05 0.67
C VAL A 329 -6.52 5.14 -0.61
N HIS A 330 -5.21 4.92 -0.49
CA HIS A 330 -4.27 5.10 -1.59
C HIS A 330 -4.36 3.95 -2.60
N PRO A 331 -4.42 4.22 -3.91
CA PRO A 331 -4.70 3.20 -4.93
C PRO A 331 -3.53 2.26 -5.21
N ASN A 332 -2.29 2.76 -5.10
CA ASN A 332 -1.12 2.00 -5.57
C ASN A 332 -0.67 0.88 -4.62
N ALA A 333 -1.05 0.94 -3.34
CA ALA A 333 -0.70 -0.07 -2.36
C ALA A 333 -1.57 0.08 -1.10
N THR A 334 -1.70 -1.02 -0.38
CA THR A 334 -2.37 -1.07 0.92
C THR A 334 -1.50 -0.45 2.03
N VAL A 335 -2.12 -0.11 3.15
CA VAL A 335 -1.38 0.40 4.34
C VAL A 335 -0.34 -0.62 4.83
N ILE A 336 -0.63 -1.93 4.76
CA ILE A 336 0.33 -2.97 5.16
C ILE A 336 1.53 -3.04 4.22
N GLU A 337 1.34 -2.87 2.91
CA GLU A 337 2.44 -2.86 1.94
C GLU A 337 3.33 -1.63 2.12
N PHE A 338 2.75 -0.44 2.28
CA PHE A 338 3.51 0.76 2.63
C PHE A 338 4.25 0.59 3.95
N THR A 339 3.62 -0.04 4.95
CA THR A 339 4.27 -0.31 6.23
C THR A 339 5.42 -1.29 6.09
N ALA A 340 5.30 -2.31 5.24
CA ALA A 340 6.36 -3.28 4.99
C ALA A 340 7.58 -2.60 4.34
N GLN A 341 7.37 -1.79 3.30
CA GLN A 341 8.43 -0.99 2.67
C GLN A 341 9.08 -0.02 3.68
N HIS A 342 8.25 0.63 4.53
CA HIS A 342 8.74 1.54 5.56
C HIS A 342 9.59 0.83 6.61
N LEU A 343 9.15 -0.35 7.05
CA LEU A 343 9.88 -1.21 7.97
C LEU A 343 11.19 -1.71 7.36
N GLU A 344 11.22 -2.02 6.07
CA GLU A 344 12.46 -2.39 5.37
C GLU A 344 13.48 -1.25 5.41
N LEU A 345 13.07 -0.03 5.03
CA LEU A 345 13.92 1.16 5.09
C LEU A 345 14.46 1.39 6.50
N VAL A 346 13.59 1.37 7.50
CA VAL A 346 13.95 1.58 8.91
C VAL A 346 14.86 0.48 9.42
N PHE A 347 14.58 -0.79 9.11
CA PHE A 347 15.35 -1.93 9.60
C PHE A 347 16.78 -1.92 9.02
N VAL A 348 16.91 -1.78 7.71
CA VAL A 348 18.22 -1.79 7.04
C VAL A 348 19.07 -0.60 7.47
N SER A 349 18.50 0.60 7.47
CA SER A 349 19.22 1.80 7.91
C SER A 349 19.58 1.74 9.40
N SER A 350 18.69 1.23 10.27
CA SER A 350 18.99 1.08 11.70
C SER A 350 20.09 0.06 11.95
N LEU A 351 20.12 -1.05 11.21
CA LEU A 351 21.18 -2.05 11.35
C LEU A 351 22.56 -1.45 11.05
N ILE A 352 22.67 -0.67 9.97
CA ILE A 352 23.90 0.03 9.59
C ILE A 352 24.25 1.09 10.64
N THR A 353 23.28 1.93 11.01
CA THR A 353 23.42 3.00 12.01
C THR A 353 23.90 2.49 13.36
N ILE A 354 23.27 1.44 13.90
CA ILE A 354 23.59 0.89 15.20
C ILE A 354 24.99 0.28 15.16
N SER A 355 25.29 -0.52 14.14
CA SER A 355 26.60 -1.16 13.98
C SER A 355 27.71 -0.13 13.86
N ALA A 356 27.53 0.88 13.00
CA ALA A 356 28.50 1.95 12.79
C ALA A 356 28.64 2.85 14.04
N GLY A 357 27.53 3.26 14.66
CA GLY A 357 27.52 4.13 15.83
C GLY A 357 28.19 3.49 17.05
N LEU A 358 27.90 2.21 17.31
CA LEU A 358 28.57 1.43 18.35
C LEU A 358 30.06 1.28 18.05
N THR A 359 30.40 0.88 16.82
CA THR A 359 31.80 0.64 16.43
C THR A 359 32.62 1.92 16.54
N PHE A 360 32.15 3.02 15.97
CA PHE A 360 32.85 4.29 16.05
C PHE A 360 32.92 4.82 17.47
N GLY A 361 31.83 4.73 18.25
CA GLY A 361 31.82 5.16 19.65
C GLY A 361 32.81 4.40 20.53
N VAL A 362 32.92 3.09 20.33
CA VAL A 362 33.92 2.26 21.01
C VAL A 362 35.33 2.64 20.55
N ILE A 363 35.59 2.79 19.25
CA ILE A 363 36.91 3.12 18.72
C ILE A 363 37.41 4.45 19.27
N VAL A 364 36.60 5.52 19.19
CA VAL A 364 37.04 6.89 19.56
C VAL A 364 37.21 7.09 21.06
N THR A 365 36.69 6.17 21.88
CA THR A 365 36.91 6.15 23.34
C THR A 365 38.12 5.32 23.75
N ARG A 366 38.78 4.61 22.82
CA ARG A 366 40.04 3.90 23.11
C ARG A 366 41.22 4.88 23.16
N GLU A 367 42.20 4.56 24.00
CA GLU A 367 43.41 5.37 24.22
C GLU A 367 44.10 5.77 22.90
N ASN A 368 44.20 4.86 21.92
CA ASN A 368 44.86 5.10 20.63
C ASN A 368 44.15 6.12 19.72
N PHE A 369 42.86 6.39 19.93
CA PHE A 369 42.04 7.25 19.06
C PHE A 369 41.38 8.40 19.81
N ARG A 370 41.66 8.55 21.12
CA ARG A 370 41.03 9.55 22.00
C ARG A 370 41.33 10.99 21.58
N GLU A 371 42.41 11.23 20.85
CA GLU A 371 42.75 12.53 20.28
C GLU A 371 41.71 13.04 19.26
N ILE A 372 40.98 12.13 18.60
CA ILE A 372 39.97 12.46 17.58
C ILE A 372 38.60 12.72 18.22
N LEU A 373 38.41 12.34 19.48
CA LEU A 373 37.13 12.45 20.20
C LEU A 373 36.52 13.86 20.19
N PRO A 374 37.28 14.96 20.41
CA PRO A 374 36.72 16.32 20.35
C PRO A 374 36.17 16.66 18.96
N LEU A 375 36.84 16.22 17.89
CA LEU A 375 36.38 16.42 16.51
C LEU A 375 35.08 15.66 16.26
N VAL A 376 35.00 14.42 16.72
CA VAL A 376 33.79 13.58 16.60
C VAL A 376 32.62 14.19 17.36
N ASN A 377 32.84 14.67 18.59
CA ASN A 377 31.82 15.36 19.38
C ASN A 377 31.32 16.63 18.68
N ASN A 378 32.21 17.44 18.11
CA ASN A 378 31.84 18.63 17.34
C ASN A 378 31.02 18.27 16.09
N LEU A 379 31.41 17.20 15.38
CA LEU A 379 30.70 16.70 14.21
C LEU A 379 29.30 16.21 14.60
N VAL A 380 29.17 15.45 15.68
CA VAL A 380 27.88 14.95 16.18
C VAL A 380 26.96 16.11 16.57
N ASN A 381 27.48 17.13 17.25
CA ASN A 381 26.71 18.31 17.64
C ASN A 381 26.27 19.16 16.44
N SER A 382 27.12 19.28 15.42
CA SER A 382 26.84 20.13 14.25
C SER A 382 26.06 19.39 13.16
N GLY A 383 26.23 18.08 13.04
CA GLY A 383 25.64 17.27 11.96
C GLY A 383 24.12 17.25 11.97
N GLN A 384 23.47 17.42 13.13
CA GLN A 384 22.01 17.50 13.24
C GLN A 384 21.42 18.79 12.62
N THR A 385 22.27 19.77 12.29
CA THR A 385 21.83 21.01 11.63
C THR A 385 21.61 20.83 10.13
N ILE A 386 22.12 19.75 9.52
CA ILE A 386 21.93 19.46 8.10
C ILE A 386 20.50 18.92 7.88
N PRO A 387 19.67 19.56 7.06
CA PRO A 387 18.32 19.07 6.76
C PRO A 387 18.39 17.71 6.07
N THR A 388 17.67 16.70 6.57
CA THR A 388 17.73 15.35 5.98
C THR A 388 17.25 15.31 4.53
N ILE A 389 16.24 16.11 4.19
CA ILE A 389 15.76 16.25 2.81
C ILE A 389 16.85 16.77 1.87
N ALA A 390 17.77 17.61 2.35
CA ALA A 390 18.89 18.10 1.55
C ALA A 390 19.90 16.98 1.26
N ILE A 391 20.15 16.08 2.21
CA ILE A 391 21.00 14.89 2.00
C ILE A 391 20.37 13.98 0.95
N VAL A 392 19.07 13.72 1.08
CA VAL A 392 18.29 12.92 0.12
C VAL A 392 18.37 13.51 -1.29
N ALA A 393 18.08 14.81 -1.45
CA ALA A 393 18.15 15.50 -2.73
C ALA A 393 19.57 15.55 -3.33
N PHE A 394 20.59 15.65 -2.47
CA PHE A 394 22.00 15.65 -2.91
C PHE A 394 22.49 14.27 -3.37
N MET A 395 21.93 13.18 -2.84
CA MET A 395 22.26 11.82 -3.27
C MET A 395 21.71 11.48 -4.65
N ALA A 396 20.56 12.05 -5.04
CA ALA A 396 19.90 11.79 -6.31
C ALA A 396 20.82 11.90 -7.55
N PRO A 397 21.59 12.99 -7.76
CA PRO A 397 22.50 13.09 -8.90
C PRO A 397 23.73 12.18 -8.82
N ILE A 398 24.08 11.64 -7.65
CA ILE A 398 25.31 10.83 -7.47
C ILE A 398 25.02 9.35 -7.72
N ILE A 399 23.95 8.83 -7.13
CA ILE A 399 23.63 7.40 -7.13
C ILE A 399 22.22 7.07 -7.62
N GLY A 400 21.46 8.06 -8.08
CA GLY A 400 20.10 7.89 -8.61
C GLY A 400 19.01 7.97 -7.54
N PHE A 401 17.83 7.47 -7.88
CA PHE A 401 16.63 7.47 -7.02
C PHE A 401 16.38 6.09 -6.41
N GLY A 402 15.52 6.02 -5.39
CA GLY A 402 15.04 4.79 -4.79
C GLY A 402 15.63 4.48 -3.42
N PHE A 403 15.81 3.19 -3.15
CA PHE A 403 16.14 2.65 -1.82
C PHE A 403 17.48 3.17 -1.25
N TRP A 404 18.58 3.04 -1.99
CA TRP A 404 19.92 3.35 -1.48
C TRP A 404 20.14 4.82 -1.09
N PRO A 405 19.71 5.83 -1.89
CA PRO A 405 19.75 7.24 -1.48
C PRO A 405 19.04 7.50 -0.14
N ALA A 406 17.87 6.89 0.06
CA ALA A 406 17.13 7.00 1.31
C ALA A 406 17.92 6.38 2.48
N ILE A 407 18.48 5.17 2.30
CA ILE A 407 19.30 4.52 3.33
C ILE A 407 20.48 5.39 3.75
N ILE A 408 21.20 6.03 2.83
CA ILE A 408 22.34 6.89 3.18
C ILE A 408 21.90 8.08 4.04
N ALA A 409 20.81 8.74 3.67
CA ALA A 409 20.28 9.87 4.43
C ALA A 409 19.81 9.46 5.82
N LEU A 410 19.12 8.32 5.92
CA LEU A 410 18.65 7.74 7.18
C LEU A 410 19.81 7.34 8.09
N VAL A 411 20.85 6.73 7.52
CA VAL A 411 22.07 6.38 8.27
C VAL A 411 22.79 7.63 8.77
N ALA A 412 22.98 8.63 7.91
CA ALA A 412 23.69 9.86 8.29
C ALA A 412 23.03 10.56 9.48
N TYR A 413 21.69 10.62 9.50
CA TYR A 413 20.96 11.30 10.57
C TYR A 413 20.82 10.44 11.83
N GLY A 414 20.52 9.13 11.68
CA GLY A 414 20.39 8.19 12.79
C GLY A 414 21.71 7.86 13.49
N LEU A 415 22.85 8.00 12.82
CA LEU A 415 24.17 7.72 13.41
C LEU A 415 24.45 8.59 14.65
N LEU A 416 23.98 9.84 14.65
CA LEU A 416 24.40 10.83 15.64
C LEU A 416 23.92 10.49 17.06
N PRO A 417 22.63 10.18 17.32
CA PRO A 417 22.20 9.77 18.65
C PRO A 417 22.88 8.50 19.17
N VAL A 418 23.09 7.49 18.31
CA VAL A 418 23.76 6.22 18.72
C VAL A 418 25.20 6.49 19.10
N LEU A 419 25.95 7.19 18.25
CA LEU A 419 27.35 7.51 18.49
C LEU A 419 27.50 8.36 19.77
N ARG A 420 26.70 9.42 19.92
CA ARG A 420 26.72 10.30 21.09
C ARG A 420 26.52 9.54 22.40
N ASN A 421 25.50 8.69 22.46
CA ASN A 421 25.18 7.95 23.66
C ASN A 421 26.15 6.80 23.92
N THR A 422 26.75 6.23 22.89
CA THR A 422 27.84 5.25 23.06
C THR A 422 29.06 5.89 23.70
N ILE A 423 29.48 7.06 23.21
CA ILE A 423 30.58 7.83 23.82
C ILE A 423 30.23 8.18 25.26
N ALA A 424 29.08 8.82 25.48
CA ALA A 424 28.67 9.26 26.82
C ALA A 424 28.54 8.09 27.81
N GLY A 425 28.01 6.95 27.37
CA GLY A 425 27.87 5.76 28.21
C GLY A 425 29.22 5.17 28.62
N LEU A 426 30.19 5.12 27.69
CA LEU A 426 31.54 4.61 27.96
C LEU A 426 32.35 5.59 28.84
N GLU A 427 32.22 6.91 28.62
CA GLU A 427 32.89 7.93 29.45
C GLU A 427 32.29 8.06 30.85
N ALA A 428 31.06 7.61 31.07
CA ALA A 428 30.40 7.64 32.38
C ALA A 428 30.84 6.49 33.31
N VAL A 429 31.60 5.50 32.81
CA VAL A 429 32.12 4.40 33.63
C VAL A 429 33.23 4.92 34.53
N ASP A 430 33.12 4.67 35.84
CA ASP A 430 34.09 5.13 36.83
C ASP A 430 35.50 4.54 36.57
N ASP A 431 36.49 5.41 36.40
CA ASP A 431 37.89 5.05 36.21
C ASP A 431 38.40 4.12 37.32
N PHE A 432 37.90 4.23 38.55
CA PHE A 432 38.27 3.35 39.66
C PHE A 432 37.88 1.89 39.41
N ILE A 433 36.73 1.64 38.75
CA ILE A 433 36.29 0.30 38.37
C ILE A 433 37.23 -0.27 37.30
N ILE A 434 37.63 0.56 36.34
CA ILE A 434 38.54 0.19 35.26
C ILE A 434 39.94 -0.14 35.81
N ASP A 435 40.48 0.70 36.70
CA ASP A 435 41.78 0.47 37.33
C ASP A 435 41.77 -0.77 38.22
N SER A 436 40.68 -1.02 38.94
CA SER A 436 40.49 -2.24 39.73
C SER A 436 40.49 -3.49 38.83
N ALA A 437 39.80 -3.44 37.68
CA ALA A 437 39.77 -4.54 36.71
C ALA A 437 41.14 -4.81 36.09
N ARG A 438 41.89 -3.75 35.77
CA ARG A 438 43.30 -3.86 35.33
C ARG A 438 44.17 -4.50 36.42
N GLY A 439 43.98 -4.11 37.68
CA GLY A 439 44.67 -4.70 38.84
C GLY A 439 44.37 -6.19 39.05
N MET A 440 43.20 -6.67 38.61
CA MET A 440 42.82 -8.09 38.59
C MET A 440 43.37 -8.86 37.37
N GLY A 441 44.10 -8.21 36.47
CA GLY A 441 44.72 -8.83 35.30
C GLY A 441 43.80 -8.96 34.06
N MET A 442 42.68 -8.22 34.02
CA MET A 442 41.79 -8.24 32.86
C MET A 442 42.42 -7.54 31.65
N THR A 443 42.25 -8.11 30.46
CA THR A 443 42.70 -7.51 29.20
C THR A 443 41.76 -6.36 28.76
N PRO A 444 42.20 -5.42 27.91
CA PRO A 444 41.35 -4.33 27.43
C PRO A 444 40.03 -4.80 26.78
N SER A 445 40.06 -5.93 26.05
CA SER A 445 38.85 -6.51 25.47
C SER A 445 37.93 -7.11 26.54
N GLN A 446 38.49 -7.75 27.59
CA GLN A 446 37.69 -8.25 28.71
C GLN A 446 37.03 -7.09 29.46
N ILE A 447 37.76 -6.00 29.71
CA ILE A 447 37.21 -4.79 30.35
C ILE A 447 36.07 -4.21 29.50
N LEU A 448 36.27 -4.07 28.19
CA LEU A 448 35.24 -3.53 27.29
C LEU A 448 33.95 -4.38 27.32
N PHE A 449 34.04 -5.68 27.07
CA PHE A 449 32.85 -6.53 26.91
C PHE A 449 32.21 -6.96 28.24
N GLN A 450 32.97 -7.02 29.33
CA GLN A 450 32.47 -7.52 30.63
C GLN A 450 32.18 -6.42 31.65
N ILE A 451 32.69 -5.20 31.45
CA ILE A 451 32.52 -4.08 32.39
C ILE A 451 31.94 -2.87 31.68
N GLU A 452 32.66 -2.28 30.73
CA GLU A 452 32.26 -1.00 30.12
C GLU A 452 30.93 -1.11 29.38
N LEU A 453 30.78 -2.04 28.41
CA LEU A 453 29.55 -2.19 27.64
C LEU A 453 28.34 -2.57 28.49
N PRO A 454 28.44 -3.50 29.47
CA PRO A 454 27.33 -3.78 30.38
C PRO A 454 26.91 -2.57 31.22
N ILE A 455 27.85 -1.78 31.73
CA ILE A 455 27.55 -0.58 32.55
C ILE A 455 26.97 0.54 31.66
N ALA A 456 27.53 0.74 30.47
CA ALA A 456 27.09 1.74 29.49
C ALA A 456 25.78 1.37 28.77
N SER A 457 25.31 0.13 28.90
CA SER A 457 24.23 -0.45 28.10
C SER A 457 22.93 0.35 28.14
N SER A 458 22.54 0.91 29.29
CA SER A 458 21.32 1.72 29.42
C SER A 458 21.42 3.02 28.61
N VAL A 459 22.56 3.72 28.69
CA VAL A 459 22.80 4.95 27.94
C VAL A 459 22.86 4.65 26.44
N ILE A 460 23.58 3.59 26.04
CA ILE A 460 23.64 3.12 24.65
C ILE A 460 22.23 2.83 24.11
N MET A 461 21.41 2.09 24.87
CA MET A 461 20.04 1.75 24.47
C MET A 461 19.14 2.98 24.35
N ALA A 462 19.30 3.97 25.22
CA ALA A 462 18.59 5.25 25.08
C ALA A 462 18.95 5.96 23.77
N GLY A 463 20.22 5.90 23.35
CA GLY A 463 20.67 6.40 22.06
C GLY A 463 20.10 5.65 20.86
N ILE A 464 20.10 4.32 20.93
CA ILE A 464 19.49 3.45 19.90
C ILE A 464 18.00 3.74 19.76
N ARG A 465 17.27 3.81 20.87
CA ARG A 465 15.84 4.11 20.91
C ARG A 465 15.53 5.47 20.30
N THR A 466 16.25 6.51 20.71
CA THR A 466 16.14 7.85 20.13
C THR A 466 16.42 7.85 18.63
N SER A 467 17.49 7.18 18.20
CA SER A 467 17.84 7.05 16.80
C SER A 467 16.75 6.36 16.00
N MET A 468 16.17 5.26 16.49
CA MET A 468 15.16 4.51 15.75
C MET A 468 13.85 5.29 15.61
N VAL A 469 13.42 6.00 16.66
CA VAL A 469 12.23 6.87 16.58
C VAL A 469 12.41 7.97 15.54
N ILE A 470 13.56 8.64 15.56
CA ILE A 470 13.93 9.63 14.54
C ILE A 470 13.94 8.99 13.16
N ASN A 471 14.54 7.80 13.02
CA ASN A 471 14.66 7.10 11.76
C ASN A 471 13.31 6.76 11.14
N VAL A 472 12.33 6.31 11.93
CA VAL A 472 10.96 6.02 11.46
C VAL A 472 10.29 7.28 10.91
N GLY A 473 10.41 8.41 11.62
CA GLY A 473 9.86 9.68 11.17
C GLY A 473 10.54 10.17 9.89
N THR A 474 11.87 10.18 9.86
CA THR A 474 12.67 10.64 8.72
C THR A 474 12.52 9.74 7.49
N ALA A 475 12.24 8.44 7.65
CA ALA A 475 12.00 7.51 6.54
C ALA A 475 10.80 7.92 5.67
N THR A 476 9.86 8.70 6.21
CA THR A 476 8.76 9.26 5.41
C THR A 476 9.27 10.18 4.28
N LEU A 477 10.44 10.83 4.47
CA LEU A 477 11.06 11.65 3.45
C LEU A 477 11.64 10.84 2.29
N GLY A 478 11.82 9.52 2.45
CA GLY A 478 12.30 8.63 1.40
C GLY A 478 11.36 8.60 0.18
N ALA A 479 10.07 8.87 0.39
CA ALA A 479 9.09 8.97 -0.69
C ALA A 479 9.44 10.06 -1.72
N PHE A 480 10.11 11.15 -1.33
CA PHE A 480 10.56 12.20 -2.25
C PHE A 480 11.62 11.73 -3.25
N VAL A 481 12.29 10.60 -2.98
CA VAL A 481 13.22 9.95 -3.91
C VAL A 481 12.70 8.61 -4.40
N GLY A 482 11.40 8.33 -4.25
CA GLY A 482 10.78 7.12 -4.78
C GLY A 482 11.19 5.85 -4.03
N SER A 483 11.60 5.93 -2.76
CA SER A 483 11.92 4.73 -1.96
C SER A 483 10.68 3.99 -1.43
N GLY A 484 9.48 4.52 -1.64
CA GLY A 484 8.22 3.96 -1.13
C GLY A 484 7.99 4.24 0.35
N GLY A 485 7.22 3.36 1.00
CA GLY A 485 6.92 3.41 2.43
C GLY A 485 5.70 4.26 2.79
N LEU A 486 5.48 4.45 4.10
CA LEU A 486 4.38 5.28 4.63
C LEU A 486 4.53 6.76 4.29
N GLY A 487 5.68 7.18 3.77
CA GLY A 487 5.88 8.49 3.19
C GLY A 487 5.12 8.71 1.88
N THR A 488 4.87 7.65 1.11
CA THR A 488 4.23 7.77 -0.22
C THR A 488 2.82 8.35 -0.12
N PRO A 489 1.92 7.86 0.75
CA PRO A 489 0.63 8.51 0.95
C PRO A 489 0.74 9.98 1.39
N ILE A 490 1.73 10.32 2.22
CA ILE A 490 1.95 11.70 2.69
C ILE A 490 2.32 12.61 1.51
N THR A 491 3.29 12.20 0.70
CA THR A 491 3.74 13.00 -0.45
C THR A 491 2.68 13.12 -1.53
N SER A 492 1.92 12.04 -1.78
CA SER A 492 0.79 12.05 -2.73
C SER A 492 -0.31 12.98 -2.23
N GLY A 493 -0.70 12.87 -0.95
CA GLY A 493 -1.71 13.74 -0.35
C GLY A 493 -1.33 15.22 -0.36
N LEU A 494 -0.06 15.54 -0.09
CA LEU A 494 0.44 16.92 -0.20
C LEU A 494 0.42 17.45 -1.63
N SER A 495 0.76 16.61 -2.62
CA SER A 495 0.82 17.03 -4.03
C SER A 495 -0.58 17.20 -4.63
N MET A 496 -1.53 16.34 -4.23
CA MET A 496 -2.90 16.32 -4.73
C MET A 496 -3.86 17.14 -3.86
N THR A 497 -3.40 17.69 -2.74
CA THR A 497 -4.24 18.39 -1.74
C THR A 497 -5.37 17.49 -1.20
N ILE A 498 -5.05 16.22 -0.93
CA ILE A 498 -5.96 15.22 -0.37
C ILE A 498 -5.54 14.93 1.08
N ASP A 499 -6.22 15.59 2.03
CA ASP A 499 -5.90 15.47 3.46
C ASP A 499 -6.01 14.04 4.00
N ALA A 500 -6.94 13.25 3.45
CA ALA A 500 -7.11 11.84 3.81
C ALA A 500 -5.82 11.03 3.58
N PHE A 501 -5.12 11.25 2.47
CA PHE A 501 -3.86 10.57 2.17
C PHE A 501 -2.72 11.02 3.08
N ILE A 502 -2.69 12.31 3.43
CA ILE A 502 -1.73 12.83 4.41
C ILE A 502 -1.89 12.08 5.73
N LEU A 503 -3.13 11.95 6.24
CA LEU A 503 -3.41 11.22 7.47
C LEU A 503 -3.18 9.71 7.34
N LEU A 504 -3.53 9.12 6.20
CA LEU A 504 -3.33 7.70 5.89
C LEU A 504 -1.86 7.28 5.95
N GLY A 505 -0.91 8.18 5.66
CA GLY A 505 0.52 7.92 5.85
C GLY A 505 1.04 8.38 7.22
N ALA A 506 0.67 9.59 7.64
CA ALA A 506 1.24 10.23 8.84
C ALA A 506 0.83 9.54 10.14
N ILE A 507 -0.45 9.15 10.29
CA ILE A 507 -0.94 8.48 11.49
C ILE A 507 -0.27 7.11 11.66
N PRO A 508 -0.30 6.19 10.67
CA PRO A 508 0.38 4.91 10.82
C PRO A 508 1.89 5.05 11.00
N ALA A 509 2.56 6.04 10.40
CA ALA A 509 3.98 6.30 10.64
C ALA A 509 4.25 6.73 12.10
N ALA A 510 3.43 7.62 12.65
CA ALA A 510 3.54 8.05 14.04
C ALA A 510 3.26 6.91 15.03
N LEU A 511 2.22 6.11 14.77
CA LEU A 511 1.91 4.91 15.56
C LEU A 511 3.04 3.89 15.50
N LEU A 512 3.69 3.75 14.34
CA LEU A 512 4.83 2.84 14.17
C LEU A 512 6.03 3.30 15.00
N ALA A 513 6.30 4.61 15.03
CA ALA A 513 7.37 5.17 15.84
C ALA A 513 7.13 4.93 17.34
N ILE A 514 5.90 5.16 17.82
CA ILE A 514 5.50 4.89 19.22
C ILE A 514 5.62 3.39 19.53
N LEU A 515 5.21 2.53 18.60
CA LEU A 515 5.29 1.08 18.79
C LEU A 515 6.75 0.60 18.89
N ILE A 516 7.62 1.07 17.98
CA ILE A 516 9.04 0.75 18.01
C ILE A 516 9.69 1.24 19.30
N ASP A 517 9.38 2.48 19.71
CA ASP A 517 9.85 3.06 20.96
C ASP A 517 9.46 2.22 22.19
N TYR A 518 8.19 1.79 22.23
CA TYR A 518 7.66 0.93 23.28
C TYR A 518 8.36 -0.43 23.32
N VAL A 519 8.54 -1.08 22.17
CA VAL A 519 9.20 -2.40 22.06
C VAL A 519 10.66 -2.29 22.49
N LEU A 520 11.39 -1.28 22.03
CA LEU A 520 12.78 -1.04 22.40
C LEU A 520 12.93 -0.74 23.89
N GLY A 521 12.03 0.04 24.49
CA GLY A 521 12.03 0.28 25.94
C GLY A 521 11.81 -1.00 26.76
N ARG A 522 11.10 -1.99 26.22
CA ARG A 522 10.99 -3.31 26.87
C ARG A 522 12.26 -4.14 26.71
N ILE A 523 12.91 -4.07 25.56
CA ILE A 523 14.19 -4.73 25.33
C ILE A 523 15.26 -4.13 26.26
N GLU A 524 15.31 -2.80 26.38
CA GLU A 524 16.17 -2.06 27.31
C GLU A 524 16.00 -2.60 28.74
N PHE A 525 14.76 -2.68 29.24
CA PHE A 525 14.49 -3.21 30.59
C PHE A 525 15.05 -4.63 30.83
N VAL A 526 15.08 -5.48 29.80
CA VAL A 526 15.61 -6.85 29.88
C VAL A 526 17.13 -6.87 29.79
N LEU A 527 17.72 -6.00 28.98
CA LEU A 527 19.17 -5.92 28.76
C LEU A 527 19.91 -5.17 29.88
N THR A 528 19.27 -4.21 30.54
CA THR A 528 19.87 -3.45 31.63
C THR A 528 20.06 -4.35 32.87
N PRO A 529 21.28 -4.47 33.42
CA PRO A 529 21.55 -5.23 34.63
C PRO A 529 20.66 -4.81 35.80
N ARG A 530 20.19 -5.76 36.61
CA ARG A 530 19.23 -5.52 37.71
C ARG A 530 19.67 -4.43 38.70
N GLY A 531 20.97 -4.24 38.90
CA GLY A 531 21.52 -3.20 39.79
C GLY A 531 21.42 -1.77 39.23
N LEU A 532 21.15 -1.62 37.93
CA LEU A 532 21.04 -0.33 37.22
C LEU A 532 19.61 -0.05 36.73
N GLN A 533 18.65 -0.94 37.02
CA GLN A 533 17.25 -0.75 36.67
C GLN A 533 16.65 0.35 37.56
N ILE A 534 16.28 1.48 36.96
CA ILE A 534 15.50 2.52 37.66
C ILE A 534 14.11 1.93 37.95
N GLN A 535 13.76 1.79 39.23
CA GLN A 535 12.42 1.35 39.65
C GLN A 535 11.42 2.43 39.26
N ASN A 536 10.66 2.19 38.18
CA ASN A 536 9.49 2.98 37.80
C ASN A 536 8.21 2.21 38.13
#